data_AF-A0A8K0KDT1-F1
#
_entry.id   AF-A0A8K0KDT1-F1
#
_cell.length_a   1.000
_cell.length_b   1.000
_cell.length_c   1.000
_cell.angle_alpha   90.00
_cell.angle_beta   90.00
_cell.angle_gamma   90.00
#
_symmetry.space_group_name_H-M   'P 1'
#
loop_
_entity.id
_entity.type
_entity.pdbx_description
1 polymer ?
#
loop_
_entity_poly.entity_id
_entity_poly.type
_entity_poly.pdbx_seq_one_letter_code
_entity_poly.pdbx_strand_id
1 'polypeptide(L)'
;MFKPSKSLEPPEKFPFPVEPYPIQNDFMKNLYGAIEGNKIGVFESPTGTGKSLSLICGSFRWLTDNEKRFRDELEKEISKLSESEPANELDWFASQSQNHLKNRQKQELVALMKKLQLKEERIDEMKKRCKTLNSDAVTKVDKEFRKLFGDKIPIEDLDSELKDEPPEVDPVLEEYDSEEEGEDCDEEEDDSIKPEDVKIIYCSRTHSQLSQFVNEVKSSPYANSIRLVSLASRQSLCINPSVNRLKSQALINE
;
A
#
# COMPACT_ATOMS: atom_id res chain seq x y z
N MET A 1 -12.63 0.39 18.67
CA MET A 1 -11.49 0.09 17.78
C MET A 1 -10.20 0.25 18.55
N PHE A 2 -9.30 -0.73 18.43
CA PHE A 2 -8.00 -0.74 19.12
C PHE A 2 -7.10 0.38 18.57
N LYS A 3 -6.52 1.19 19.46
CA LYS A 3 -5.56 2.24 19.10
C LYS A 3 -4.30 2.08 19.96
N PRO A 4 -3.11 2.09 19.34
CA PRO A 4 -1.87 1.99 20.10
C PRO A 4 -1.70 3.20 21.02
N SER A 5 -1.11 2.95 22.18
CA SER A 5 -1.00 3.87 23.31
C SER A 5 0.35 4.59 23.35
N LYS A 6 1.41 4.00 22.80
CA LYS A 6 2.77 4.54 22.90
C LYS A 6 3.12 5.39 21.68
N SER A 7 3.50 6.64 21.86
CA SER A 7 4.04 7.47 20.77
C SER A 7 5.32 6.87 20.19
N LEU A 8 5.47 6.92 18.87
CA LEU A 8 6.73 6.59 18.21
C LEU A 8 7.69 7.78 18.25
N GLU A 9 8.98 7.50 18.49
CA GLU A 9 10.04 8.50 18.35
C GLU A 9 10.70 8.40 16.97
N PRO A 10 11.06 9.53 16.33
CA PRO A 10 11.74 9.49 15.04
C PRO A 10 13.07 8.73 15.14
N PRO A 11 13.32 7.73 14.27
CA PRO A 11 14.57 6.98 14.30
C PRO A 11 15.77 7.86 13.91
N GLU A 12 16.96 7.50 14.41
CA GLU A 12 18.19 8.21 14.06
C GLU A 12 18.59 8.01 12.60
N LYS A 13 18.29 6.81 12.05
CA LYS A 13 18.64 6.40 10.69
C LYS A 13 17.41 5.94 9.92
N PHE A 14 17.30 6.39 8.68
CA PHE A 14 16.26 5.99 7.75
C PHE A 14 16.84 5.09 6.66
N PRO A 15 16.22 3.93 6.35
CA PRO A 15 16.54 3.17 5.16
C PRO A 15 16.41 4.04 3.91
N PHE A 16 17.52 4.22 3.20
CA PHE A 16 17.61 5.07 2.02
C PHE A 16 18.47 4.35 0.97
N PRO A 17 18.19 4.50 -0.35
CA PRO A 17 18.97 3.83 -1.40
C PRO A 17 20.46 4.18 -1.39
N VAL A 18 20.79 5.40 -0.99
CA VAL A 18 22.14 5.97 -0.87
C VAL A 18 22.29 6.52 0.55
N GLU A 19 23.50 6.84 1.01
CA GLU A 19 23.62 7.55 2.28
C GLU A 19 22.93 8.93 2.21
N PRO A 20 21.93 9.20 3.06
CA PRO A 20 21.15 10.43 2.97
C PRO A 20 21.96 11.63 3.45
N TYR A 21 21.82 12.75 2.74
CA TYR A 21 22.42 14.02 3.16
C TYR A 21 21.82 14.48 4.50
N PRO A 22 22.56 15.28 5.31
CA PRO A 22 22.05 15.80 6.57
C PRO A 22 20.69 16.49 6.45
N ILE A 23 20.51 17.32 5.41
CA ILE A 23 19.23 18.00 5.15
C ILE A 23 18.07 17.03 4.85
N GLN A 24 18.35 15.88 4.21
CA GLN A 24 17.35 14.85 3.95
C GLN A 24 16.98 14.12 5.24
N ASN A 25 17.95 13.86 6.12
CA ASN A 25 17.69 13.26 7.44
C ASN A 25 16.83 14.18 8.30
N ASP A 26 17.14 15.48 8.34
CA ASP A 26 16.36 16.46 9.09
C ASP A 26 14.93 16.56 8.52
N PHE A 27 14.79 16.57 7.19
CA PHE A 27 13.49 16.51 6.54
C PHE A 27 12.69 15.27 6.96
N MET A 28 13.30 14.07 6.91
CA MET A 28 12.65 12.81 7.26
C MET A 28 12.25 12.75 8.74
N LYS A 29 13.10 13.24 9.65
CA LYS A 29 12.79 13.30 11.10
C LYS A 29 11.62 14.23 11.39
N ASN A 30 11.62 15.43 10.80
CA ASN A 30 10.54 16.40 11.00
C ASN A 30 9.23 15.90 10.37
N LEU A 31 9.29 15.24 9.21
CA LEU A 31 8.17 14.57 8.58
C LEU A 31 7.58 13.47 9.49
N TYR A 32 8.43 12.57 9.99
CA TYR A 32 8.02 11.50 10.89
C TYR A 32 7.30 12.04 12.13
N GLY A 33 7.88 13.06 12.79
CA GLY A 33 7.27 13.68 13.97
C GLY A 33 5.97 14.42 13.66
N ALA A 34 5.82 14.99 12.46
CA ALA A 34 4.57 15.62 12.03
C ALA A 34 3.46 14.57 11.84
N ILE A 35 3.78 13.42 11.21
CA ILE A 35 2.82 12.33 11.01
C ILE A 35 2.40 11.73 12.36
N GLU A 36 3.36 11.38 13.23
CA GLU A 36 3.05 10.81 14.55
C GLU A 36 2.22 11.78 15.42
N GLY A 37 2.51 13.08 15.32
CA GLY A 37 1.79 14.11 16.04
C GLY A 37 0.40 14.45 15.49
N ASN A 38 -0.06 13.81 14.41
CA ASN A 38 -1.27 14.19 13.67
C ASN A 38 -1.30 15.68 13.28
N LYS A 39 -0.15 16.23 12.88
CA LYS A 39 0.03 17.65 12.55
C LYS A 39 0.05 17.88 11.05
N ILE A 40 -0.27 19.12 10.66
CA ILE A 40 -0.01 19.61 9.30
C ILE A 40 1.43 20.10 9.25
N GLY A 41 2.25 19.47 8.41
CA GLY A 41 3.64 19.90 8.15
C GLY A 41 3.76 20.61 6.81
N VAL A 42 4.38 21.79 6.81
CA VAL A 42 4.74 22.52 5.58
C VAL A 42 6.25 22.42 5.42
N PHE A 43 6.70 21.73 4.38
CA PHE A 43 8.12 21.45 4.17
C PHE A 43 8.63 22.09 2.87
N GLU A 44 9.69 22.89 3.01
CA GLU A 44 10.45 23.45 1.92
C GLU A 44 11.80 22.72 1.79
N SER A 45 12.19 22.44 0.55
CA SER A 45 13.48 21.83 0.24
C SER A 45 13.98 22.38 -1.10
N PRO A 46 15.27 22.71 -1.26
CA PRO A 46 15.82 23.15 -2.53
C PRO A 46 15.61 22.11 -3.65
N THR A 47 15.47 22.56 -4.89
CA THR A 47 15.34 21.66 -6.05
C THR A 47 16.58 20.78 -6.21
N GLY A 48 16.40 19.51 -6.57
CA GLY A 48 17.50 18.57 -6.78
C GLY A 48 18.00 17.86 -5.51
N THR A 49 17.44 18.16 -4.34
CA THR A 49 17.81 17.52 -3.05
C THR A 49 17.09 16.19 -2.78
N GLY A 50 16.42 15.61 -3.78
CA GLY A 50 15.71 14.34 -3.60
C GLY A 50 14.45 14.43 -2.72
N LYS A 51 13.72 15.56 -2.77
CA LYS A 51 12.48 15.80 -2.00
C LYS A 51 11.52 14.61 -2.02
N SER A 52 11.25 14.08 -3.22
CA SER A 52 10.32 12.96 -3.42
C SER A 52 10.81 11.69 -2.70
N LEU A 53 12.08 11.33 -2.87
CA LEU A 53 12.68 10.17 -2.21
C LEU A 53 12.73 10.32 -0.68
N SER A 54 13.06 11.50 -0.16
CA SER A 54 13.01 11.78 1.28
C SER A 54 11.58 11.68 1.83
N LEU A 55 10.59 12.16 1.10
CA LEU A 55 9.18 12.02 1.46
C LEU A 55 8.75 10.54 1.48
N ILE A 56 9.14 9.75 0.47
CA ILE A 56 8.89 8.31 0.37
C ILE A 56 9.49 7.60 1.58
N CYS A 57 10.82 7.70 1.78
CA CYS A 57 11.52 6.99 2.83
C CYS A 57 11.03 7.39 4.23
N GLY A 58 10.80 8.69 4.49
CA GLY A 58 10.30 9.14 5.78
C GLY A 58 8.88 8.65 6.08
N SER A 59 7.97 8.77 5.12
CA SER A 59 6.55 8.37 5.30
C SER A 59 6.42 6.85 5.41
N PHE A 60 7.13 6.11 4.56
CA PHE A 60 7.10 4.65 4.55
C PHE A 60 7.75 4.05 5.79
N ARG A 61 8.83 4.67 6.28
CA ARG A 61 9.41 4.27 7.56
C ARG A 61 8.39 4.37 8.69
N TRP A 62 7.70 5.51 8.79
CA TRP A 62 6.65 5.69 9.80
C TRP A 62 5.53 4.66 9.64
N LEU A 63 5.07 4.40 8.41
CA LEU A 63 4.02 3.42 8.16
C LEU A 63 4.41 2.02 8.65
N THR A 64 5.61 1.54 8.29
CA THR A 64 6.10 0.24 8.74
C THR A 64 6.29 0.17 10.25
N ASP A 65 6.81 1.24 10.86
CA ASP A 65 6.97 1.31 12.32
C ASP A 65 5.60 1.31 13.03
N ASN A 66 4.61 2.01 12.47
CA ASN A 66 3.26 2.05 13.00
C ASN A 66 2.54 0.71 12.89
N GLU A 67 2.64 0.02 11.74
CA GLU A 67 2.10 -1.34 11.56
C GLU A 67 2.73 -2.32 12.54
N LYS A 68 4.06 -2.25 12.74
CA LYS A 68 4.75 -3.07 13.72
C LYS A 68 4.31 -2.77 15.15
N ARG A 69 4.24 -1.49 15.53
CA ARG A 69 3.72 -1.06 16.85
C ARG A 69 2.32 -1.59 17.08
N PHE A 70 1.46 -1.46 16.08
CA PHE A 70 0.07 -1.92 16.17
C PHE A 70 0.02 -3.43 16.46
N ARG A 71 0.80 -4.24 15.73
CA ARG A 71 0.90 -5.70 15.96
C ARG A 71 1.43 -6.02 17.36
N ASP A 72 2.55 -5.41 17.75
CA ASP A 72 3.20 -5.66 19.05
C ASP A 72 2.31 -5.25 20.23
N GLU A 73 1.56 -4.15 20.13
CA GLU A 73 0.64 -3.72 21.19
C GLU A 73 -0.62 -4.57 21.22
N LEU A 74 -1.14 -5.00 20.06
CA LEU A 74 -2.29 -5.89 19.98
C LEU A 74 -1.98 -7.23 20.67
N GLU A 75 -0.82 -7.82 20.39
CA GLU A 75 -0.37 -9.07 21.01
C GLU A 75 -0.20 -8.93 22.53
N LYS A 76 0.39 -7.81 22.98
CA LYS A 76 0.53 -7.51 24.42
C LYS A 76 -0.82 -7.33 25.12
N GLU A 77 -1.80 -6.74 24.45
CA GLU A 77 -3.11 -6.54 25.06
C GLU A 77 -3.88 -7.87 25.16
N ILE A 78 -3.74 -8.74 24.15
CA ILE A 78 -4.27 -10.11 24.19
C ILE A 78 -3.63 -10.91 25.33
N SER A 79 -2.30 -10.81 25.52
CA SER A 79 -1.61 -11.53 26.59
C SER A 79 -2.00 -11.02 27.98
N LYS A 80 -2.09 -9.70 28.20
CA LYS A 80 -2.60 -9.13 29.46
C LYS A 80 -4.02 -9.60 29.81
N LEU A 81 -4.92 -9.63 28.83
CA LEU A 81 -6.30 -10.11 29.03
C LEU A 81 -6.38 -11.63 29.24
N SER A 82 -5.29 -12.37 29.01
CA SER A 82 -5.22 -13.81 29.26
C SER A 82 -4.81 -14.16 30.69
N GLU A 83 -4.15 -13.25 31.40
CA GLU A 83 -3.76 -13.43 32.80
C GLU A 83 -5.00 -13.30 33.70
N SER A 84 -5.48 -14.41 34.26
CA SER A 84 -6.62 -14.43 35.17
C SER A 84 -6.21 -13.93 36.56
N GLU A 85 -6.90 -12.92 37.08
CA GLU A 85 -6.79 -12.56 38.49
C GLU A 85 -7.42 -13.65 39.37
N PRO A 86 -6.82 -13.99 40.52
CA PRO A 86 -7.38 -14.97 41.44
C PRO A 86 -8.75 -14.51 41.95
N ALA A 87 -9.72 -15.42 41.97
CA ALA A 87 -11.07 -15.12 42.41
C ALA A 87 -11.06 -14.66 43.88
N ASN A 88 -11.63 -13.48 44.14
CA ASN A 88 -11.87 -13.00 45.49
C ASN A 88 -13.15 -13.69 46.00
N GLU A 89 -13.03 -14.57 47.00
CA GLU A 89 -14.12 -15.47 47.44
C GLU A 89 -15.40 -14.75 47.91
N LEU A 90 -15.30 -13.49 48.33
CA LEU A 90 -16.42 -12.71 48.87
C LEU A 90 -17.33 -12.07 47.80
N ASP A 91 -16.85 -11.85 46.58
CA ASP A 91 -17.63 -11.23 45.49
C ASP A 91 -17.35 -11.90 44.15
N TRP A 92 -17.75 -13.17 44.09
CA TRP A 92 -17.57 -13.99 42.88
C TRP A 92 -18.35 -13.45 41.67
N PHE A 93 -19.49 -12.78 41.90
CA PHE A 93 -20.36 -12.28 40.83
C PHE A 93 -19.72 -11.08 40.12
N ALA A 94 -19.14 -10.13 40.86
CA ALA A 94 -18.39 -9.04 40.26
C ALA A 94 -17.15 -9.57 39.52
N SER A 95 -16.43 -10.53 40.12
CA SER A 95 -15.27 -11.19 39.48
C SER A 95 -15.67 -11.90 38.17
N GLN A 96 -16.80 -12.61 38.16
CA GLN A 96 -17.31 -13.30 36.97
C GLN A 96 -17.75 -12.30 35.88
N SER A 97 -18.48 -11.25 36.24
CA SER A 97 -18.91 -10.21 35.29
C SER A 97 -17.69 -9.51 34.66
N GLN A 98 -16.65 -9.23 35.44
CA GLN A 98 -15.41 -8.63 34.93
C GLN A 98 -14.67 -9.61 34.01
N ASN A 99 -14.59 -10.88 34.36
CA ASN A 99 -13.99 -11.90 33.51
C ASN A 99 -14.76 -12.09 32.19
N HIS A 100 -16.09 -12.04 32.20
CA HIS A 100 -16.88 -12.07 30.97
C HIS A 100 -16.57 -10.86 30.06
N LEU A 101 -16.43 -9.66 30.63
CA LEU A 101 -16.09 -8.47 29.84
C LEU A 101 -14.66 -8.54 29.28
N LYS A 102 -13.68 -8.95 30.10
CA LYS A 102 -12.28 -9.18 29.66
C LYS A 102 -12.22 -10.24 28.57
N ASN A 103 -12.95 -11.35 28.72
CA ASN A 103 -13.02 -12.42 27.72
C ASN A 103 -13.67 -11.95 26.41
N ARG A 104 -14.72 -11.12 26.48
CA ARG A 104 -15.31 -10.50 25.28
C ARG A 104 -14.31 -9.60 24.57
N GLN A 105 -13.64 -8.70 25.29
CA GLN A 105 -12.61 -7.84 24.73
C GLN A 105 -11.46 -8.66 24.11
N LYS A 106 -11.03 -9.72 24.79
CA LYS A 106 -10.02 -10.65 24.27
C LYS A 106 -10.49 -11.31 22.97
N GLN A 107 -11.72 -11.79 22.91
CA GLN A 107 -12.28 -12.39 21.70
C GLN A 107 -12.28 -11.39 20.54
N GLU A 108 -12.67 -10.13 20.78
CA GLU A 108 -12.65 -9.06 19.77
C GLU A 108 -11.22 -8.80 19.25
N LEU A 109 -10.22 -8.71 20.15
CA LEU A 109 -8.83 -8.50 19.74
C LEU A 109 -8.21 -9.70 19.02
N VAL A 110 -8.53 -10.92 19.45
CA VAL A 110 -8.10 -12.16 18.77
C VAL A 110 -8.73 -12.27 17.39
N ALA A 111 -10.01 -11.92 17.26
CA ALA A 111 -10.68 -11.87 15.96
C ALA A 111 -10.02 -10.85 15.02
N LEU A 112 -9.67 -9.66 15.54
CA LEU A 112 -8.92 -8.65 14.78
C LEU A 112 -7.54 -9.17 14.34
N MET A 113 -6.80 -9.85 15.22
CA MET A 113 -5.48 -10.44 14.91
C MET A 113 -5.59 -11.50 13.81
N LYS A 114 -6.59 -12.38 13.88
CA LYS A 114 -6.88 -13.39 12.85
C LYS A 114 -7.19 -12.75 11.50
N LYS A 115 -8.01 -11.69 11.49
CA LYS A 115 -8.33 -10.92 10.26
C LYS A 115 -7.06 -10.31 9.63
N LEU A 116 -6.12 -9.81 10.43
CA LEU A 116 -4.84 -9.28 9.92
C LEU A 116 -3.94 -10.37 9.33
N GLN A 117 -3.86 -11.54 9.96
CA GLN A 117 -3.10 -12.69 9.45
C GLN A 117 -3.64 -13.16 8.10
N LEU A 118 -4.95 -13.34 7.99
CA LEU A 118 -5.59 -13.76 6.74
C LEU A 118 -5.34 -12.76 5.60
N LYS A 119 -5.35 -11.46 5.89
CA LYS A 119 -4.99 -10.42 4.91
C LYS A 119 -3.53 -10.54 4.45
N GLU A 120 -2.60 -10.82 5.35
CA GLU A 120 -1.17 -10.97 5.04
C GLU A 120 -0.93 -12.21 4.17
N GLU A 121 -1.58 -13.33 4.49
CA GLU A 121 -1.56 -14.57 3.70
C GLU A 121 -2.09 -14.34 2.27
N ARG A 122 -3.25 -13.69 2.14
CA ARG A 122 -3.85 -13.34 0.84
C ARG A 122 -2.91 -12.46 -0.01
N ILE A 123 -2.19 -11.54 0.63
CA ILE A 123 -1.20 -10.70 -0.05
C ILE A 123 -0.01 -11.54 -0.54
N ASP A 124 0.47 -12.49 0.25
CA ASP A 124 1.58 -13.35 -0.11
C ASP A 124 1.23 -14.34 -1.23
N GLU A 125 0.03 -14.90 -1.21
CA GLU A 125 -0.50 -15.71 -2.31
C GLU A 125 -0.59 -14.90 -3.61
N MET A 126 -1.14 -13.68 -3.53
CA MET A 126 -1.20 -12.77 -4.68
C MET A 126 0.21 -12.45 -5.22
N LYS A 127 1.20 -12.22 -4.34
CA LYS A 127 2.60 -12.02 -4.74
C LYS A 127 3.20 -13.25 -5.43
N LYS A 128 2.90 -14.46 -4.95
CA LYS A 128 3.34 -15.72 -5.59
C LYS A 128 2.74 -15.86 -6.99
N ARG A 129 1.43 -15.61 -7.12
CA ARG A 129 0.71 -15.66 -8.41
C ARG A 129 1.24 -14.64 -9.42
N CYS A 130 1.55 -13.42 -8.99
CA CYS A 130 2.17 -12.43 -9.88
C CYS A 130 3.59 -12.85 -10.30
N LYS A 131 4.39 -13.50 -9.43
CA LYS A 131 5.74 -13.96 -9.78
C LYS A 131 5.73 -15.06 -10.85
N THR A 132 4.79 -16.00 -10.79
CA THR A 132 4.66 -17.07 -11.80
C THR A 132 4.21 -16.55 -13.16
N LEU A 133 3.38 -15.51 -13.20
CA LEU A 133 2.93 -14.87 -14.45
C LEU A 133 3.98 -13.91 -15.06
N ASN A 134 4.97 -13.50 -14.27
CA ASN A 134 5.89 -12.41 -14.63
C ASN A 134 7.15 -12.82 -15.42
N SER A 135 7.35 -14.09 -15.78
CA SER A 135 8.54 -14.50 -16.56
C SER A 135 8.51 -13.98 -18.01
N ASP A 136 7.34 -13.95 -18.65
CA ASP A 136 7.23 -13.63 -20.08
C ASP A 136 6.44 -12.34 -20.38
N ALA A 137 5.60 -11.87 -19.45
CA ALA A 137 4.72 -10.71 -19.65
C ALA A 137 5.34 -9.36 -19.22
N VAL A 138 6.23 -9.33 -18.22
CA VAL A 138 6.76 -8.08 -17.63
C VAL A 138 7.60 -7.28 -18.61
N THR A 139 8.40 -7.95 -19.45
CA THR A 139 9.20 -7.28 -20.48
C THR A 139 8.34 -6.64 -21.57
N LYS A 140 7.13 -7.16 -21.80
CA LYS A 140 6.18 -6.64 -22.80
C LYS A 140 5.34 -5.49 -22.22
N VAL A 141 4.84 -5.63 -21.00
CA VAL A 141 4.06 -4.59 -20.31
C VAL A 141 4.92 -3.40 -19.88
N ASP A 142 6.16 -3.59 -19.43
CA ASP A 142 7.07 -2.47 -19.08
C ASP A 142 7.50 -1.68 -20.34
N LYS A 143 7.59 -2.37 -21.50
CA LYS A 143 7.75 -1.70 -22.81
C LYS A 143 6.52 -0.89 -23.19
N GLU A 144 5.31 -1.42 -23.03
CA GLU A 144 4.07 -0.69 -23.31
C GLU A 144 3.82 0.46 -22.34
N PHE A 145 4.14 0.29 -21.06
CA PHE A 145 4.08 1.34 -20.05
C PHE A 145 5.09 2.45 -20.37
N ARG A 146 6.32 2.12 -20.77
CA ARG A 146 7.28 3.12 -21.28
C ARG A 146 6.76 3.81 -22.55
N LYS A 147 6.06 3.10 -23.43
CA LYS A 147 5.47 3.66 -24.66
C LYS A 147 4.28 4.60 -24.38
N LEU A 148 3.52 4.34 -23.31
CA LEU A 148 2.39 5.16 -22.87
C LEU A 148 2.81 6.37 -22.01
N PHE A 149 3.94 6.27 -21.30
CA PHE A 149 4.39 7.29 -20.35
C PHE A 149 5.75 7.95 -20.68
N GLY A 150 6.40 7.58 -21.78
CA GLY A 150 7.69 8.10 -22.23
C GLY A 150 7.67 8.59 -23.67
N ASP A 151 7.43 9.89 -23.83
CA ASP A 151 8.15 10.81 -24.75
C ASP A 151 7.50 12.20 -24.69
N LYS A 152 7.84 12.96 -23.64
CA LYS A 152 7.80 14.42 -23.65
C LYS A 152 9.02 14.96 -22.91
N ILE A 153 10.19 14.64 -23.44
CA ILE A 153 11.40 15.44 -23.27
C ILE A 153 11.72 15.95 -24.67
N PRO A 154 11.65 17.27 -24.95
CA PRO A 154 11.93 17.79 -26.28
C PRO A 154 13.44 17.79 -26.49
N ILE A 155 13.90 17.00 -27.46
CA ILE A 155 15.19 17.20 -28.13
C ILE A 155 14.89 17.20 -29.62
N GLU A 156 15.28 18.31 -30.26
CA GLU A 156 15.08 18.64 -31.65
C GLU A 156 15.65 17.58 -32.61
N ASP A 157 14.96 17.47 -33.76
CA ASP A 157 15.38 16.98 -35.07
C ASP A 157 16.06 15.60 -35.19
N LEU A 158 15.31 14.61 -35.70
CA LEU A 158 15.70 13.91 -36.94
C LEU A 158 14.57 13.04 -37.50
N ASP A 159 14.21 13.30 -38.75
CA ASP A 159 13.40 12.45 -39.60
C ASP A 159 13.94 11.01 -39.68
N SER A 160 13.06 10.02 -39.59
CA SER A 160 13.12 8.83 -40.42
C SER A 160 11.81 8.05 -40.31
N GLU A 161 11.17 7.90 -41.46
CA GLU A 161 10.03 7.01 -41.74
C GLU A 161 10.26 5.59 -41.22
N LEU A 162 9.21 4.97 -40.68
CA LEU A 162 9.05 3.52 -40.65
C LEU A 162 7.56 3.17 -40.69
N LYS A 163 7.13 2.73 -41.88
CA LYS A 163 5.97 1.85 -42.08
C LYS A 163 6.31 0.50 -41.45
N ASP A 164 5.35 -0.12 -40.76
CA ASP A 164 4.91 -1.49 -41.02
C ASP A 164 3.79 -1.88 -40.04
N GLU A 165 2.76 -2.51 -40.59
CA GLU A 165 1.55 -3.00 -39.92
C GLU A 165 1.86 -4.11 -38.90
N PRO A 166 1.10 -4.22 -37.80
CA PRO A 166 1.24 -5.36 -36.88
C PRO A 166 0.58 -6.62 -37.48
N PRO A 167 1.23 -7.79 -37.43
CA PRO A 167 0.59 -9.05 -37.80
C PRO A 167 -0.45 -9.44 -36.74
N GLU A 168 -1.63 -9.85 -37.22
CA GLU A 168 -2.67 -10.52 -36.45
C GLU A 168 -2.11 -11.81 -35.85
N VAL A 169 -2.11 -11.91 -34.52
CA VAL A 169 -1.88 -13.17 -33.82
C VAL A 169 -3.03 -13.33 -32.86
N ASP A 170 -3.97 -14.18 -33.26
CA ASP A 170 -5.07 -14.71 -32.47
C ASP A 170 -4.48 -15.44 -31.25
N PRO A 171 -4.60 -14.89 -30.02
CA PRO A 171 -4.23 -15.63 -28.84
C PRO A 171 -5.38 -16.60 -28.59
N VAL A 172 -5.14 -17.86 -28.93
CA VAL A 172 -5.89 -19.03 -28.45
C VAL A 172 -6.28 -18.76 -27.00
N LEU A 173 -7.57 -18.52 -26.78
CA LEU A 173 -8.20 -18.60 -25.47
C LEU A 173 -8.05 -20.03 -25.00
N GLU A 174 -6.94 -20.33 -24.32
CA GLU A 174 -6.90 -21.49 -23.45
C GLU A 174 -7.99 -21.30 -22.39
N GLU A 175 -8.80 -22.34 -22.30
CA GLU A 175 -10.10 -22.38 -21.66
C GLU A 175 -10.04 -21.79 -20.25
N TYR A 176 -10.94 -20.83 -20.03
CA TYR A 176 -11.25 -20.23 -18.75
C TYR A 176 -11.92 -21.31 -17.90
N ASP A 177 -11.13 -22.11 -17.18
CA ASP A 177 -11.65 -23.05 -16.18
C ASP A 177 -12.16 -22.25 -14.98
N SER A 178 -13.40 -21.80 -15.12
CA SER A 178 -14.20 -21.05 -14.15
C SER A 178 -14.90 -21.98 -13.16
N GLU A 179 -14.24 -23.05 -12.72
CA GLU A 179 -14.79 -23.98 -11.74
C GLU A 179 -13.91 -24.03 -10.48
N GLU A 180 -13.69 -22.87 -9.88
CA GLU A 180 -13.65 -22.75 -8.41
C GLU A 180 -14.49 -21.50 -8.06
N GLU A 181 -15.81 -21.60 -8.28
CA GLU A 181 -16.74 -21.00 -7.32
C GLU A 181 -16.48 -21.72 -6.00
N GLY A 182 -15.49 -21.22 -5.24
CA GLY A 182 -15.50 -21.41 -3.82
C GLY A 182 -16.86 -20.95 -3.36
N GLU A 183 -17.61 -21.82 -2.71
CA GLU A 183 -18.79 -21.47 -1.96
C GLU A 183 -18.41 -20.25 -1.10
N ASP A 184 -18.77 -19.05 -1.55
CA ASP A 184 -18.96 -17.89 -0.70
C ASP A 184 -20.14 -18.30 0.19
N CYS A 185 -19.84 -19.11 1.20
CA CYS A 185 -20.63 -19.15 2.40
C CYS A 185 -20.64 -17.71 2.86
N ASP A 186 -21.77 -17.03 2.63
CA ASP A 186 -22.19 -15.80 3.28
C ASP A 186 -22.18 -16.04 4.80
N GLU A 187 -21.01 -16.22 5.41
CA GLU A 187 -20.80 -15.83 6.78
C GLU A 187 -20.95 -14.32 6.75
N GLU A 188 -22.04 -13.81 7.33
CA GLU A 188 -22.23 -12.38 7.57
C GLU A 188 -20.93 -11.83 8.19
N GLU A 189 -20.05 -11.27 7.36
CA GLU A 189 -18.79 -10.71 7.82
C GLU A 189 -19.20 -9.54 8.72
N ASP A 190 -19.05 -9.73 10.04
CA ASP A 190 -19.29 -8.70 11.03
C ASP A 190 -18.44 -7.47 10.68
N ASP A 191 -19.10 -6.53 10.00
CA ASP A 191 -18.61 -5.29 9.41
C ASP A 191 -18.08 -4.32 10.49
N SER A 192 -18.32 -4.65 11.77
CA SER A 192 -18.02 -3.80 12.93
C SER A 192 -16.53 -3.75 13.29
N ILE A 193 -15.74 -4.75 12.88
CA ILE A 193 -14.30 -4.84 13.21
C ILE A 193 -13.46 -4.76 11.92
N LYS A 194 -13.34 -3.56 11.36
CA LYS A 194 -12.34 -3.25 10.32
C LYS A 194 -11.05 -2.80 11.01
N PRO A 195 -9.89 -3.41 10.71
CA PRO A 195 -8.61 -2.83 11.10
C PRO A 195 -8.53 -1.41 10.51
N GLU A 196 -8.13 -0.43 11.30
CA GLU A 196 -7.78 0.90 10.78
C GLU A 196 -6.51 0.75 9.92
N ASP A 197 -6.67 0.30 8.68
CA ASP A 197 -5.59 0.18 7.70
C ASP A 197 -5.12 1.60 7.35
N VAL A 198 -3.99 2.02 7.92
CA VAL A 198 -3.40 3.33 7.64
C VAL A 198 -2.93 3.37 6.19
N LYS A 199 -3.37 4.38 5.43
CA LYS A 199 -3.04 4.54 4.01
C LYS A 199 -2.38 5.89 3.78
N ILE A 200 -1.31 5.90 2.99
CA ILE A 200 -0.65 7.12 2.52
C ILE A 200 -1.25 7.48 1.17
N ILE A 201 -1.82 8.67 1.07
CA ILE A 201 -2.32 9.22 -0.19
C ILE A 201 -1.29 10.24 -0.70
N TYR A 202 -0.66 9.92 -1.82
CA TYR A 202 0.24 10.83 -2.49
C TYR A 202 -0.49 11.58 -3.61
N CYS A 203 -0.46 12.91 -3.54
CA CYS A 203 -1.06 13.78 -4.55
C CYS A 203 0.03 14.56 -5.26
N SER A 204 -0.04 14.61 -6.59
CA SER A 204 0.87 15.39 -7.42
C SER A 204 0.09 16.14 -8.49
N ARG A 205 0.72 17.18 -9.06
CA ARG A 205 0.06 18.07 -10.03
C ARG A 205 -0.08 17.43 -11.41
N THR A 206 0.84 16.55 -11.79
CA THR A 206 0.89 15.97 -13.15
C THR A 206 1.11 14.45 -13.11
N HIS A 207 0.62 13.74 -14.13
CA HIS A 207 0.83 12.30 -14.25
C HIS A 207 2.30 11.91 -14.42
N SER A 208 3.12 12.72 -15.10
CA SER A 208 4.56 12.45 -15.24
C SER A 208 5.28 12.44 -13.89
N GLN A 209 4.90 13.34 -12.97
CA GLN A 209 5.42 13.35 -11.60
C GLN A 209 4.99 12.10 -10.82
N LEU A 210 3.77 11.59 -11.03
CA LEU A 210 3.31 10.34 -10.43
C LEU A 210 4.10 9.13 -10.98
N SER A 211 4.34 9.08 -12.29
CA SER A 211 5.16 8.02 -12.88
C SER A 211 6.60 8.04 -12.37
N GLN A 212 7.18 9.23 -12.20
CA GLN A 212 8.50 9.38 -11.57
C GLN A 212 8.47 8.87 -10.12
N PHE A 213 7.47 9.28 -9.34
CA PHE A 213 7.29 8.83 -7.97
C PHE A 213 7.18 7.31 -7.86
N VAL A 214 6.40 6.66 -8.74
CA VAL A 214 6.28 5.19 -8.79
C VAL A 214 7.64 4.53 -9.01
N ASN A 215 8.45 5.06 -9.91
CA ASN A 215 9.80 4.54 -10.16
C ASN A 215 10.72 4.73 -8.95
N GLU A 216 10.66 5.89 -8.28
CA GLU A 216 11.40 6.13 -7.05
C GLU A 216 10.98 5.17 -5.91
N VAL A 217 9.68 4.86 -5.80
CA VAL A 217 9.18 3.85 -4.86
C VAL A 217 9.74 2.47 -5.18
N LYS A 218 9.76 2.07 -6.46
CA LYS A 218 10.35 0.79 -6.90
C LYS A 218 11.85 0.71 -6.62
N SER A 219 12.57 1.82 -6.72
CA SER A 219 14.00 1.91 -6.39
C SER A 219 14.28 2.05 -4.90
N SER A 220 13.26 2.31 -4.08
CA SER A 220 13.41 2.45 -2.63
C SER A 220 13.59 1.08 -1.94
N PRO A 221 14.17 1.04 -0.72
CA PRO A 221 14.28 -0.19 0.07
C PRO A 221 12.92 -0.81 0.43
N TYR A 222 11.83 -0.06 0.24
CA TYR A 222 10.47 -0.44 0.63
C TYR A 222 9.65 -1.09 -0.49
N ALA A 223 10.22 -1.25 -1.69
CA ALA A 223 9.51 -1.74 -2.87
C ALA A 223 8.75 -3.07 -2.65
N ASN A 224 9.33 -4.00 -1.87
CA ASN A 224 8.72 -5.31 -1.59
C ASN A 224 7.74 -5.31 -0.41
N SER A 225 7.82 -4.29 0.44
CA SER A 225 7.04 -4.21 1.69
C SER A 225 5.72 -3.48 1.49
N ILE A 226 5.60 -2.68 0.44
CA ILE A 226 4.48 -1.76 0.26
C ILE A 226 3.69 -2.10 -0.99
N ARG A 227 2.37 -1.95 -0.89
CA ARG A 227 1.46 -2.03 -2.03
C ARG A 227 1.16 -0.63 -2.52
N LEU A 228 1.40 -0.40 -3.81
CA LEU A 228 1.16 0.87 -4.47
C LEU A 228 0.05 0.71 -5.50
N VAL A 229 -0.93 1.62 -5.46
CA VAL A 229 -2.01 1.71 -6.44
C VAL A 229 -1.96 3.10 -7.06
N SER A 230 -1.77 3.15 -8.37
CA SER A 230 -1.82 4.41 -9.13
C SER A 230 -3.25 4.69 -9.56
N LEU A 231 -3.80 5.83 -9.13
CA LEU A 231 -5.08 6.33 -9.62
C LEU A 231 -4.83 7.30 -10.77
N ALA A 232 -5.57 7.13 -11.87
CA ALA A 232 -5.46 7.98 -13.04
C ALA A 232 -6.79 8.10 -13.79
N SER A 233 -6.83 8.97 -14.79
CA SER A 233 -8.02 9.20 -15.60
C SER A 233 -8.45 7.95 -16.38
N ARG A 234 -9.72 7.88 -16.78
CA ARG A 234 -10.23 6.80 -17.66
C ARG A 234 -9.42 6.70 -18.96
N GLN A 235 -9.01 7.84 -19.51
CA GLN A 235 -8.17 7.88 -20.72
C GLN A 235 -6.86 7.09 -20.57
N SER A 236 -6.29 7.05 -19.36
CA SER A 236 -5.02 6.36 -19.09
C SER A 236 -5.17 4.91 -18.61
N LEU A 237 -6.33 4.53 -18.06
CA LEU A 237 -6.56 3.20 -17.46
C LEU A 237 -7.57 2.35 -18.24
N CYS A 238 -8.16 2.87 -19.32
CA CYS A 238 -9.14 2.14 -20.10
C CYS A 238 -8.49 1.01 -20.91
N ILE A 239 -8.92 -0.23 -20.64
CA ILE A 239 -8.45 -1.43 -21.34
C ILE A 239 -9.25 -1.67 -22.64
N ASN A 240 -10.50 -1.20 -22.71
CA ASN A 240 -11.37 -1.42 -23.87
C ASN A 240 -10.82 -0.71 -25.12
N PRO A 241 -10.46 -1.44 -26.19
CA PRO A 241 -9.83 -0.86 -27.38
C PRO A 241 -10.76 0.07 -28.16
N SER A 242 -12.08 -0.09 -28.06
CA SER A 242 -13.05 0.82 -28.71
C SER A 242 -13.08 2.19 -28.06
N VAL A 243 -12.91 2.25 -26.74
CA VAL A 243 -12.91 3.51 -25.97
C VAL A 243 -11.51 4.13 -25.95
N ASN A 244 -10.45 3.31 -25.87
CA ASN A 244 -9.06 3.80 -25.87
C ASN A 244 -8.68 4.50 -27.20
N ARG A 245 -9.32 4.13 -28.32
CA ARG A 245 -9.16 4.84 -29.60
C ARG A 245 -9.73 6.26 -29.60
N LEU A 246 -10.66 6.57 -28.70
CA LEU A 246 -11.24 7.90 -28.58
C LEU A 246 -10.19 8.82 -27.95
N LYS A 247 -9.70 9.81 -28.71
CA LYS A 247 -8.69 10.76 -28.22
C LYS A 247 -9.27 11.87 -27.33
N SER A 248 -10.59 12.06 -27.36
CA SER A 248 -11.29 13.12 -26.61
C SER A 248 -11.75 12.60 -25.25
N GLN A 249 -11.41 13.33 -24.17
CA GLN A 249 -11.85 13.00 -22.82
C GLN A 249 -13.37 13.07 -22.64
N ALA A 250 -14.05 13.96 -23.38
CA ALA A 250 -15.51 14.06 -23.30
C ALA A 250 -16.19 12.77 -23.79
N LEU A 251 -15.72 12.23 -24.92
CA LEU A 251 -16.26 11.00 -25.53
C LEU A 251 -15.93 9.72 -24.74
N ILE A 252 -14.95 9.77 -23.83
CA ILE A 252 -14.61 8.66 -22.92
C ILE A 252 -15.48 8.69 -21.65
N ASN A 253 -15.98 9.88 -21.30
CA ASN A 253 -16.76 10.09 -20.09
C ASN A 253 -18.27 9.95 -20.33
N GLU A 254 -18.73 10.25 -21.54
CA GLU A 254 -20.07 9.92 -22.07
C GLU A 254 -20.19 8.43 -22.40
#